data_AF-A0A800BY39-F1
#
_entry.id   AF-A0A800BY39-F1
#
_cell.length_a   1.000
_cell.length_b   1.000
_cell.length_c   1.000
_cell.angle_alpha   90.00
_cell.angle_beta   90.00
_cell.angle_gamma   90.00
#
_symmetry.space_group_name_H-M   'P 1'
#
loop_
_entity.id
_entity.type
_entity.pdbx_description
1 polymer ?
#
loop_
_entity_poly.entity_id
_entity_poly.type
_entity_poly.pdbx_seq_one_letter_code
_entity_poly.pdbx_strand_id
1 'polypeptide(L)'
;MCEQIELHTKTIPSRRRRKLWEISEGHHCSILGTCLRRSDLKKFSKKKLFHVEPGSSDYQIHLALVGYAASRNPKSRAMHKFMEERYRVAVKRYSSVEDDKEVLEMWAKDLKRGAVAGAYWAIMTNQSFSCETLNEIYGQNHMLSHDIVCSSQREQRLNKEVVNKAEMLEEVLVSERQIHLQKQEDLKCEIAELKKMKVENTMLGVEIKKVLGKNTQLKKELTGTGLSGELSKLKDQLIESNKRNTALYVEVETLKRALADSRDRFDLANETAEMVESQNEQLQENIAVLNKEVLSMETAMLGSMDSSCNCSTCDDQNTNRCPGPDLCGQTILYVGGLHKMISHYKKLVE
;
A
#
# COMPACT_ATOMS: atom_id res chain seq x y z
N MET A 1 25.69 84.26 -32.64
CA MET A 1 25.96 85.70 -32.85
C MET A 1 27.46 85.92 -32.81
N CYS A 2 28.12 85.83 -33.96
CA CYS A 2 29.44 86.41 -34.16
C CYS A 2 29.21 87.74 -34.86
N GLU A 3 29.15 88.83 -34.11
CA GLU A 3 29.23 90.16 -34.66
C GLU A 3 30.54 90.80 -34.20
N GLN A 4 31.34 91.12 -35.21
CA GLN A 4 32.29 92.23 -35.30
C GLN A 4 33.09 92.57 -34.03
N ILE A 5 34.34 92.08 -33.98
CA ILE A 5 35.42 92.76 -33.25
C ILE A 5 36.47 93.18 -34.26
N GLU A 6 36.71 94.48 -34.24
CA GLU A 6 37.53 95.30 -35.11
C GLU A 6 38.97 94.81 -35.25
N LEU A 7 39.52 95.12 -36.43
CA LEU A 7 40.94 95.15 -36.78
C LEU A 7 41.81 95.75 -35.65
N HIS A 8 42.31 94.89 -34.76
CA HIS A 8 43.48 95.20 -33.95
C HIS A 8 44.68 94.48 -34.55
N THR A 9 45.55 95.30 -35.15
CA THR A 9 46.98 95.10 -35.44
C THR A 9 47.53 93.68 -35.17
N LYS A 10 48.09 93.05 -36.21
CA LYS A 10 48.99 91.88 -36.11
C LYS A 10 50.11 92.21 -35.13
N THR A 11 49.88 91.92 -33.85
CA THR A 11 50.90 91.91 -32.82
C THR A 11 51.59 90.56 -32.93
N ILE A 12 52.91 90.62 -33.12
CA ILE A 12 53.80 89.46 -33.08
C ILE A 12 53.41 88.62 -31.84
N PRO A 13 53.16 87.31 -31.96
CA PRO A 13 52.73 86.51 -30.82
C PRO A 13 53.80 86.56 -29.75
N SER A 14 53.52 87.30 -28.67
CA SER A 14 54.39 87.30 -27.51
C SER A 14 54.36 85.90 -26.92
N ARG A 15 55.51 85.32 -26.55
CA ARG A 15 55.61 84.05 -25.79
C ARG A 15 55.03 84.17 -24.37
N ARG A 16 54.13 85.11 -24.11
CA ARG A 16 53.51 85.33 -22.81
C ARG A 16 52.27 84.45 -22.70
N ARG A 17 52.16 83.69 -21.61
CA ARG A 17 50.95 82.93 -21.33
C ARG A 17 49.81 83.86 -20.90
N ARG A 18 48.61 83.64 -21.44
CA ARG A 18 47.38 84.30 -21.01
C ARG A 18 47.14 84.02 -19.54
N LYS A 19 46.73 85.06 -18.82
CA LYS A 19 46.21 84.92 -17.46
C LYS A 19 44.76 84.46 -17.51
N LEU A 20 44.27 83.92 -16.39
CA LEU A 20 42.88 83.41 -16.32
C LEU A 20 41.87 84.46 -16.79
N TRP A 21 42.05 85.71 -16.36
CA TRP A 21 41.21 86.86 -16.71
C TRP A 21 41.48 87.47 -18.09
N GLU A 22 42.37 86.88 -18.89
CA GLU A 22 42.64 87.26 -20.28
C GLU A 22 42.02 86.26 -21.26
N ILE A 23 41.37 85.20 -20.76
CA ILE A 23 40.68 84.20 -21.57
C ILE A 23 39.26 84.70 -21.87
N SER A 24 38.75 84.39 -23.06
CA SER A 24 37.38 84.74 -23.45
C SER A 24 36.34 84.20 -22.45
N GLU A 25 35.32 85.01 -22.16
CA GLU A 25 34.32 84.74 -21.13
C GLU A 25 33.66 83.36 -21.28
N GLY A 26 33.43 82.92 -22.52
CA GLY A 26 32.80 81.64 -22.85
C GLY A 26 33.58 80.38 -22.43
N HIS A 27 34.87 80.48 -22.12
CA HIS A 27 35.67 79.29 -21.75
C HIS A 27 35.83 79.09 -20.24
N HIS A 28 35.52 80.08 -19.40
CA HIS A 28 35.76 79.98 -17.96
C HIS A 28 35.02 78.84 -17.28
N CYS A 29 33.75 78.61 -17.66
CA CYS A 29 32.96 77.50 -17.13
C CYS A 29 33.62 76.15 -17.46
N SER A 30 34.03 75.95 -18.71
CA SER A 30 34.73 74.73 -19.15
C SER A 30 36.07 74.56 -18.44
N ILE A 31 36.88 75.61 -18.37
CA ILE A 31 38.20 75.57 -17.71
C ILE A 31 38.04 75.24 -16.22
N LEU A 32 37.15 75.95 -15.51
CA LEU A 32 36.95 75.72 -14.08
C LEU A 32 36.31 74.34 -13.83
N GLY A 33 35.35 73.92 -14.66
CA GLY A 33 34.69 72.61 -14.55
C GLY A 33 35.64 71.43 -14.79
N THR A 34 36.60 71.60 -15.70
CA THR A 34 37.59 70.56 -16.04
C THR A 34 38.80 70.59 -15.09
N CYS A 35 39.27 71.78 -14.73
CA CYS A 35 40.55 71.96 -14.04
C CYS A 35 40.41 72.08 -12.51
N LEU A 36 39.22 72.33 -11.97
CA LEU A 36 38.95 72.32 -10.53
C LEU A 36 38.08 71.13 -10.15
N ARG A 37 38.48 70.43 -9.08
CA ARG A 37 37.65 69.39 -8.47
C ARG A 37 36.59 70.05 -7.59
N ARG A 38 35.49 69.34 -7.30
CA ARG A 38 34.47 69.80 -6.33
C ARG A 38 35.08 70.13 -4.96
N SER A 39 36.10 69.38 -4.54
CA SER A 39 36.84 69.66 -3.30
C SER A 39 37.63 70.97 -3.35
N ASP A 40 38.05 71.42 -4.53
CA ASP A 40 38.72 72.71 -4.72
C ASP A 40 37.72 73.85 -4.69
N LEU A 41 36.55 73.70 -5.30
CA LEU A 41 35.45 74.66 -5.18
C LEU A 41 35.12 74.92 -3.71
N LYS A 42 34.96 73.85 -2.92
CA LYS A 42 34.71 73.93 -1.47
C LYS A 42 35.88 74.55 -0.69
N LYS A 43 37.13 74.37 -1.13
CA LYS A 43 38.29 75.04 -0.52
C LYS A 43 38.30 76.53 -0.82
N PHE A 44 37.90 76.94 -2.02
CA PHE A 44 37.80 78.35 -2.37
C PHE A 44 36.65 79.03 -1.63
N SER A 45 35.49 78.39 -1.52
CA SER A 45 34.34 78.98 -0.80
C SER A 45 34.64 79.24 0.68
N LYS A 46 35.45 78.40 1.33
CA LYS A 46 35.86 78.58 2.73
C LYS A 46 36.89 79.71 2.95
N LYS A 47 37.53 80.21 1.90
CA LYS A 47 38.53 81.29 2.03
C LYS A 47 37.82 82.63 2.08
N LYS A 48 38.07 83.42 3.13
CA LYS A 48 37.54 84.80 3.28
C LYS A 48 37.68 85.65 2.02
N LEU A 49 38.80 85.49 1.29
CA LEU A 49 39.06 86.18 0.02
C LEU A 49 37.92 86.07 -1.01
N PHE A 50 37.23 84.93 -1.05
CA PHE A 50 36.23 84.64 -2.09
C PHE A 50 34.84 85.15 -1.76
N HIS A 51 34.54 85.51 -0.50
CA HIS A 51 33.25 86.08 -0.09
C HIS A 51 32.04 85.23 -0.59
N VAL A 52 32.15 83.90 -0.46
CA VAL A 52 31.09 82.98 -0.86
C VAL A 52 30.22 82.68 0.36
N GLU A 53 28.91 82.81 0.20
CA GLU A 53 27.94 82.59 1.29
C GLU A 53 28.03 81.16 1.85
N PRO A 54 28.04 81.00 3.19
CA PRO A 54 27.95 79.69 3.82
C PRO A 54 26.72 78.92 3.34
N GLY A 55 26.87 77.61 3.09
CA GLY A 55 25.78 76.77 2.60
C GLY A 55 25.50 76.86 1.10
N SER A 56 26.23 77.68 0.34
CA SER A 56 26.12 77.72 -1.13
C SER A 56 26.31 76.33 -1.75
N SER A 57 25.45 75.98 -2.71
CA SER A 57 25.57 74.76 -3.50
C SER A 57 26.82 74.78 -4.39
N ASP A 58 27.31 73.61 -4.80
CA ASP A 58 28.49 73.52 -5.66
C ASP A 58 28.32 74.26 -7.00
N TYR A 59 27.10 74.32 -7.53
CA TYR A 59 26.79 75.12 -8.73
C TYR A 59 26.88 76.62 -8.48
N GLN A 60 26.32 77.12 -7.36
CA GLN A 60 26.44 78.54 -6.98
C GLN A 60 27.89 78.95 -6.74
N ILE A 61 28.68 78.09 -6.08
CA ILE A 61 30.12 78.31 -5.91
C ILE A 61 30.80 78.38 -7.27
N HIS A 62 30.52 77.43 -8.16
CA HIS A 62 31.09 77.41 -9.51
C HIS A 62 30.77 78.70 -10.29
N LEU A 63 29.52 79.15 -10.31
CA LEU A 63 29.10 80.37 -10.99
C LEU A 63 29.80 81.61 -10.43
N ALA A 64 29.94 81.72 -9.11
CA ALA A 64 30.69 82.81 -8.49
C ALA A 64 32.16 82.82 -8.92
N LEU A 65 32.82 81.65 -8.96
CA LEU A 65 34.20 81.54 -9.44
C LEU A 65 34.33 81.89 -10.93
N VAL A 66 33.37 81.47 -11.77
CA VAL A 66 33.31 81.88 -13.19
C VAL A 66 33.23 83.39 -13.31
N GLY A 67 32.33 84.04 -12.57
CA GLY A 67 32.20 85.50 -12.57
C GLY A 67 33.47 86.21 -12.09
N TYR A 68 34.16 85.66 -11.09
CA TYR A 68 35.45 86.20 -10.65
C TYR A 68 36.56 86.00 -11.68
N ALA A 69 36.52 84.92 -12.47
CA ALA A 69 37.55 84.61 -13.45
C ALA A 69 37.55 85.59 -14.63
N ALA A 70 36.39 86.15 -15.01
CA ALA A 70 36.23 87.05 -16.15
C ALA A 70 37.00 88.39 -16.06
N SER A 71 37.43 88.81 -14.87
CA SER A 71 38.14 90.07 -14.67
C SER A 71 39.39 89.93 -13.80
N ARG A 72 40.31 90.89 -13.93
CA ARG A 72 41.52 90.94 -13.10
C ARG A 72 41.18 91.40 -11.70
N ASN A 73 41.24 90.49 -10.72
CA ASN A 73 40.95 90.78 -9.33
C ASN A 73 41.74 89.83 -8.40
N PRO A 74 41.77 90.06 -7.06
CA PRO A 74 42.48 89.19 -6.13
C PRO A 74 42.05 87.72 -6.19
N LYS A 75 40.77 87.44 -6.48
CA LYS A 75 40.20 86.09 -6.54
C LYS A 75 40.67 85.35 -7.80
N SER A 76 40.62 85.98 -8.98
CA SER A 76 41.14 85.41 -10.23
C SER A 76 42.65 85.20 -10.19
N ARG A 77 43.41 86.09 -9.54
CA ARG A 77 44.84 85.88 -9.27
C ARG A 77 45.11 84.66 -8.40
N ALA A 78 44.31 84.47 -7.35
CA ALA A 78 44.44 83.30 -6.48
C ALA A 78 44.10 82.00 -7.23
N MET A 79 43.05 81.98 -8.05
CA MET A 79 42.69 80.82 -8.88
C MET A 79 43.75 80.52 -9.95
N HIS A 80 44.23 81.55 -10.66
CA HIS A 80 45.31 81.38 -11.64
C HIS A 80 46.57 80.80 -10.98
N LYS A 81 47.04 81.38 -9.86
CA LYS A 81 48.21 80.87 -9.13
C LYS A 81 48.04 79.40 -8.72
N PHE A 82 46.83 79.03 -8.29
CA PHE A 82 46.53 77.67 -7.90
C PHE A 82 46.62 76.68 -9.07
N MET A 83 46.08 77.05 -10.24
CA MET A 83 46.16 76.22 -11.44
C MET A 83 47.58 76.14 -12.00
N GLU A 84 48.32 77.25 -11.99
CA GLU A 84 49.74 77.29 -12.35
C GLU A 84 50.59 76.31 -11.54
N GLU A 85 50.42 76.32 -10.21
CA GLU A 85 51.16 75.42 -9.33
C GLU A 85 50.77 73.96 -9.56
N ARG A 86 49.46 73.68 -9.60
CA ARG A 86 48.95 72.32 -9.76
C ARG A 86 49.36 71.68 -11.08
N TYR A 87 49.29 72.44 -12.17
CA TYR A 87 49.51 71.93 -13.51
C TYR A 87 50.88 72.31 -14.06
N ARG A 88 51.83 72.72 -13.20
CA ARG A 88 53.19 73.14 -13.57
C ARG A 88 53.90 72.17 -14.51
N VAL A 89 53.74 70.86 -14.29
CA VAL A 89 54.34 69.82 -15.15
C VAL A 89 53.74 69.84 -16.56
N ALA A 90 52.42 69.91 -16.67
CA ALA A 90 51.74 70.00 -17.96
C ALA A 90 52.08 71.32 -18.65
N VAL A 91 52.05 72.44 -17.93
CA VAL A 91 52.46 73.77 -18.42
C VAL A 91 53.87 73.75 -19.01
N LYS A 92 54.85 73.19 -18.28
CA LYS A 92 56.23 73.05 -18.77
C LYS A 92 56.29 72.17 -20.02
N ARG A 93 55.53 71.08 -20.05
CA ARG A 93 55.53 70.13 -21.18
C ARG A 93 54.93 70.74 -22.44
N TYR A 94 53.84 71.49 -22.32
CA TYR A 94 53.20 72.16 -23.46
C TYR A 94 53.92 73.43 -23.91
N SER A 95 54.83 73.99 -23.08
CA SER A 95 55.63 75.16 -23.47
C SER A 95 56.71 74.88 -24.52
N SER A 96 57.05 73.61 -24.76
CA SER A 96 58.00 73.21 -25.81
C SER A 96 57.35 72.94 -27.16
N VAL A 97 56.03 73.09 -27.27
CA VAL A 97 55.26 72.86 -28.49
C VAL A 97 55.12 74.18 -29.23
N GLU A 98 55.52 74.22 -30.50
CA GLU A 98 55.63 75.48 -31.26
C GLU A 98 54.53 75.69 -32.29
N ASP A 99 53.85 74.62 -32.73
CA ASP A 99 52.79 74.70 -33.74
C ASP A 99 51.46 74.03 -33.34
N ASP A 100 50.43 74.37 -34.10
CA ASP A 100 49.05 73.91 -33.89
C ASP A 100 48.87 72.40 -34.12
N LYS A 101 49.70 71.79 -34.98
CA LYS A 101 49.62 70.36 -35.27
C LYS A 101 50.19 69.54 -34.12
N GLU A 102 51.36 69.91 -33.63
CA GLU A 102 52.03 69.27 -32.50
C GLU A 102 51.19 69.35 -31.23
N VAL A 103 50.51 70.47 -30.97
CA VAL A 103 49.64 70.60 -29.79
C VAL A 103 48.40 69.71 -29.88
N LEU A 104 47.82 69.55 -31.08
CA LEU A 104 46.68 68.65 -31.30
C LEU A 104 47.09 67.19 -31.13
N GLU A 105 48.24 66.78 -31.67
CA GLU A 105 48.78 65.43 -31.49
C GLU A 105 49.07 65.13 -30.00
N MET A 106 49.63 66.11 -29.29
CA MET A 106 49.93 65.99 -27.88
C MET A 106 48.65 65.95 -27.02
N TRP A 107 47.67 66.79 -27.34
CA TRP A 107 46.34 66.78 -26.74
C TRP A 107 45.65 65.42 -26.93
N ALA A 108 45.66 64.86 -28.14
CA ALA A 108 45.06 63.54 -28.40
C ALA A 108 45.68 62.43 -27.54
N LYS A 109 47.01 62.47 -27.33
CA LYS A 109 47.72 61.54 -26.43
C LYS A 109 47.29 61.69 -24.98
N ASP A 110 47.15 62.92 -24.49
CA ASP A 110 46.71 63.19 -23.12
C ASP A 110 45.23 62.87 -22.90
N LEU A 111 44.38 63.14 -23.90
CA LEU A 111 42.97 62.78 -23.90
C LEU A 111 42.80 61.27 -23.74
N LYS A 112 43.52 60.47 -24.54
CA LYS A 112 43.50 59.00 -24.47
C LYS A 112 43.99 58.45 -23.12
N ARG A 113 44.92 59.15 -22.46
CA ARG A 113 45.45 58.78 -21.13
C ARG A 113 44.58 59.29 -19.97
N GLY A 114 43.59 60.13 -20.23
CA GLY A 114 42.78 60.79 -19.19
C GLY A 114 43.52 61.94 -18.48
N ALA A 115 44.62 62.44 -19.02
CA ALA A 115 45.41 63.55 -18.47
C ALA A 115 44.87 64.93 -18.91
N VAL A 116 43.54 65.07 -18.98
CA VAL A 116 42.83 66.17 -19.66
C VAL A 116 43.02 67.52 -18.96
N ALA A 117 42.79 67.59 -17.64
CA ALA A 117 42.74 68.85 -16.90
C ALA A 117 44.04 69.69 -17.01
N GLY A 118 45.21 69.04 -16.89
CA GLY A 118 46.49 69.74 -16.98
C GLY A 118 46.83 70.19 -18.40
N ALA A 119 46.53 69.33 -19.38
CA ALA A 119 46.69 69.67 -20.79
C ALA A 119 45.81 70.84 -21.19
N TYR A 120 44.52 70.77 -20.83
CA TYR A 120 43.53 71.80 -21.13
C TYR A 120 43.92 73.15 -20.52
N TRP A 121 44.35 73.19 -19.27
CA TRP A 121 44.87 74.43 -18.66
C TRP A 121 46.06 75.00 -19.42
N ALA A 122 47.05 74.16 -19.74
CA ALA A 122 48.27 74.60 -20.41
C ALA A 122 48.00 75.17 -21.81
N ILE A 123 47.11 74.54 -22.55
CA ILE A 123 46.71 74.96 -23.90
C ILE A 123 45.88 76.26 -23.86
N MET A 124 44.84 76.32 -23.04
CA MET A 124 43.92 77.48 -22.98
C MET A 124 44.60 78.77 -22.48
N THR A 125 45.77 78.65 -21.85
CA THR A 125 46.59 79.77 -21.39
C THR A 125 47.78 80.06 -22.30
N ASN A 126 47.96 79.36 -23.42
CA ASN A 126 49.02 79.64 -24.37
C ASN A 126 48.55 80.66 -25.43
N GLN A 127 49.37 81.67 -25.73
CA GLN A 127 49.10 82.65 -26.80
C GLN A 127 49.61 82.21 -28.17
N SER A 128 50.41 81.14 -28.23
CA SER A 128 51.05 80.68 -29.47
C SER A 128 50.13 79.90 -30.41
N PHE A 129 48.96 79.43 -29.94
CA PHE A 129 48.05 78.59 -30.73
C PHE A 129 46.94 79.41 -31.38
N SER A 130 46.50 78.99 -32.57
CA SER A 130 45.42 79.66 -33.29
C SER A 130 44.06 79.54 -32.58
N CYS A 131 43.14 80.45 -32.91
CA CYS A 131 41.77 80.38 -32.43
C CYS A 131 41.05 79.10 -32.89
N GLU A 132 41.39 78.59 -34.08
CA GLU A 132 40.81 77.36 -34.64
C GLU A 132 41.19 76.15 -33.78
N THR A 133 42.48 76.01 -33.44
CA THR A 133 42.97 74.94 -32.56
C THR A 133 42.38 75.02 -31.16
N LEU A 134 42.28 76.22 -30.57
CA LEU A 134 41.66 76.39 -29.25
C LEU A 134 40.17 76.02 -29.26
N ASN A 135 39.45 76.36 -30.32
CA ASN A 135 38.03 76.01 -30.48
C ASN A 135 37.84 74.50 -30.66
N GLU A 136 38.70 73.84 -31.43
CA GLU A 136 38.67 72.39 -31.60
C GLU A 136 38.87 71.67 -30.26
N ILE A 137 39.91 72.05 -29.51
CA ILE A 137 40.22 71.45 -28.20
C ILE A 137 39.11 71.73 -27.18
N TYR A 138 38.53 72.93 -27.20
CA TYR A 138 37.34 73.25 -26.41
C TYR A 138 36.16 72.34 -26.77
N GLY A 139 35.88 72.15 -28.07
CA GLY A 139 34.80 71.28 -28.55
C GLY A 139 34.99 69.83 -28.13
N GLN A 140 36.21 69.31 -28.23
CA GLN A 140 36.53 67.95 -27.77
C GLN A 140 36.34 67.80 -26.25
N ASN A 141 36.78 68.76 -25.44
CA ASN A 141 36.56 68.74 -24.00
C ASN A 141 35.07 68.85 -23.62
N HIS A 142 34.30 69.63 -24.38
CA HIS A 142 32.86 69.74 -24.21
C HIS A 142 32.15 68.42 -24.47
N MET A 143 32.47 67.73 -25.57
CA MET A 143 31.89 66.42 -25.89
C MET A 143 32.33 65.33 -24.90
N LEU A 144 33.58 65.36 -24.44
CA LEU A 144 34.04 64.47 -23.39
C LEU A 144 33.20 64.61 -22.11
N SER A 145 32.82 65.83 -21.75
CA SER A 145 31.96 66.08 -20.59
C SER A 145 30.57 65.46 -20.77
N HIS A 146 30.01 65.51 -21.98
CA HIS A 146 28.77 64.80 -22.33
C HIS A 146 28.92 63.29 -22.21
N ASP A 147 30.01 62.72 -22.74
CA ASP A 147 30.26 61.28 -22.70
C ASP A 147 30.41 60.77 -21.26
N ILE A 148 31.08 61.54 -20.39
CA ILE A 148 31.21 61.21 -18.96
C ILE A 148 29.83 61.17 -18.29
N VAL A 149 28.92 62.10 -18.59
CA VAL A 149 27.56 62.10 -18.06
C VAL A 149 26.79 60.87 -18.54
N CYS A 150 26.81 60.58 -19.84
CA CYS A 150 26.17 59.40 -20.42
C CYS A 150 26.72 58.09 -19.82
N SER A 151 28.04 57.98 -19.69
CA SER A 151 28.70 56.82 -19.07
C SER A 151 28.30 56.66 -17.61
N SER A 152 28.27 57.75 -16.84
CA SER A 152 27.86 57.72 -15.43
C SER A 152 26.40 57.29 -15.27
N GLN A 153 25.50 57.74 -16.15
CA GLN A 153 24.11 57.28 -16.15
C GLN A 153 24.00 55.78 -16.49
N ARG A 154 24.78 55.30 -17.46
CA ARG A 154 24.84 53.86 -17.78
C ARG A 154 25.35 53.05 -16.60
N GLU A 155 26.43 53.49 -15.97
CA GLU A 155 27.01 52.87 -14.78
C GLU A 155 26.00 52.83 -13.63
N GLN A 156 25.28 53.92 -13.37
CA GLN A 156 24.23 53.96 -12.36
C GLN A 156 23.10 52.96 -12.63
N ARG A 157 22.70 52.75 -13.90
CA ARG A 157 21.70 51.74 -14.26
C ARG A 157 22.23 50.33 -14.01
N LEU A 158 23.43 50.03 -14.46
CA LEU A 158 24.07 48.73 -14.24
C LEU A 158 24.26 48.43 -12.75
N ASN A 159 24.68 49.41 -11.96
CA ASN A 159 24.80 49.26 -10.52
C ASN A 159 23.45 48.95 -9.86
N LYS A 160 22.37 49.63 -10.28
CA LYS A 160 21.01 49.29 -9.80
C LYS A 160 20.60 47.87 -10.17
N GLU A 161 20.87 47.43 -11.41
CA GLU A 161 20.57 46.06 -11.83
C GLU A 161 21.35 45.02 -11.01
N VAL A 162 22.63 45.29 -10.71
CA VAL A 162 23.46 44.41 -9.88
C VAL A 162 22.94 44.35 -8.45
N VAL A 163 22.59 45.50 -7.85
CA VAL A 163 22.01 45.56 -6.50
C VAL A 163 20.69 44.79 -6.45
N ASN A 164 19.77 45.02 -7.39
CA ASN A 164 18.50 44.29 -7.44
C ASN A 164 18.70 42.78 -7.57
N LYS A 165 19.66 42.34 -8.41
CA LYS A 165 19.98 40.91 -8.55
C LYS A 165 20.55 40.33 -7.25
N ALA A 166 21.38 41.08 -6.53
CA ALA A 166 21.91 40.64 -5.24
C ALA A 166 20.78 40.47 -4.21
N GLU A 167 19.87 41.44 -4.12
CA GLU A 167 18.70 41.37 -3.24
C GLU A 167 17.81 40.15 -3.57
N MET A 168 17.50 39.92 -4.85
CA MET A 168 16.73 38.73 -5.27
C MET A 168 17.43 37.41 -4.93
N LEU A 169 18.75 37.33 -5.12
CA LEU A 169 19.50 36.12 -4.78
C LEU A 169 19.54 35.89 -3.26
N GLU A 170 19.62 36.95 -2.46
CA GLU A 170 19.52 36.84 -1.00
C GLU A 170 18.15 36.30 -0.57
N GLU A 171 17.05 36.78 -1.15
CA GLU A 171 15.70 36.25 -0.89
C GLU A 171 15.58 34.75 -1.26
N VAL A 172 16.10 34.36 -2.42
CA VAL A 172 16.12 32.95 -2.85
C VAL A 172 16.95 32.10 -1.88
N LEU A 173 18.13 32.57 -1.47
CA LEU A 173 18.96 31.85 -0.50
C LEU A 173 18.29 31.70 0.87
N VAL A 174 17.55 32.71 1.33
CA VAL A 174 16.79 32.63 2.59
C VAL A 174 15.68 31.59 2.48
N SER A 175 14.92 31.59 1.38
CA SER A 175 13.83 30.62 1.18
C SER A 175 14.35 29.18 1.05
N GLU A 176 15.42 28.96 0.29
CA GLU A 176 16.09 27.65 0.18
C GLU A 176 16.59 27.16 1.54
N ARG A 177 17.21 28.03 2.35
CA ARG A 177 17.64 27.68 3.71
C ARG A 177 16.46 27.25 4.58
N GLN A 178 15.33 27.95 4.50
CA GLN A 178 14.14 27.59 5.26
C GLN A 178 13.56 26.24 4.83
N ILE A 179 13.49 25.98 3.52
CA ILE A 179 13.07 24.68 2.97
C ILE A 179 14.02 23.57 3.43
N HIS A 180 15.32 23.81 3.40
CA HIS A 180 16.33 22.85 3.87
C HIS A 180 16.19 22.54 5.36
N LEU A 181 15.97 23.56 6.19
CA LEU A 181 15.74 23.37 7.62
C LEU A 181 14.46 22.57 7.89
N GLN A 182 13.37 22.87 7.18
CA GLN A 182 12.12 22.12 7.30
C GLN A 182 12.32 20.65 6.93
N LYS A 183 12.94 20.37 5.78
CA LYS A 183 13.26 19.00 5.35
C LYS A 183 14.13 18.26 6.38
N GLN A 184 15.09 18.95 6.98
CA GLN A 184 15.96 18.37 8.00
C GLN A 184 15.15 17.98 9.26
N GLU A 185 14.17 18.80 9.64
CA GLU A 185 13.32 18.50 10.78
C GLU A 185 12.33 17.36 10.47
N ASP A 186 11.72 17.35 9.29
CA ASP A 186 10.84 16.27 8.84
C ASP A 186 11.58 14.93 8.82
N LEU A 187 12.81 14.90 8.30
CA LEU A 187 13.66 13.69 8.30
C LEU A 187 14.02 13.24 9.73
N LYS A 188 14.23 14.16 10.68
CA LYS A 188 14.46 13.78 12.09
C LYS A 188 13.21 13.14 12.70
N CYS A 189 12.03 13.68 12.42
CA CYS A 189 10.76 13.11 12.88
C CYS A 189 10.57 11.69 12.32
N GLU A 190 10.78 11.50 11.01
CA GLU A 190 10.68 10.18 10.37
C GLU A 190 11.68 9.18 10.96
N ILE A 191 12.93 9.60 11.20
CA ILE A 191 13.94 8.76 11.87
C ILE A 191 13.50 8.39 13.29
N ALA A 192 12.87 9.30 14.04
CA ALA A 192 12.38 9.02 15.39
C ALA A 192 11.24 8.00 15.37
N GLU A 193 10.30 8.12 14.42
CA GLU A 193 9.22 7.15 14.21
C GLU A 193 9.76 5.77 13.83
N LEU A 194 10.67 5.70 12.86
CA LEU A 194 11.30 4.44 12.46
C LEU A 194 12.05 3.78 13.62
N LYS A 195 12.71 4.56 14.48
CA LYS A 195 13.33 4.05 15.71
C LYS A 195 12.31 3.46 16.67
N LYS A 196 11.17 4.12 16.88
CA LYS A 196 10.08 3.62 17.73
C LYS A 196 9.51 2.32 17.19
N MET A 197 9.18 2.26 15.90
CA MET A 197 8.68 1.05 15.24
C MET A 197 9.69 -0.10 15.31
N LYS A 198 10.99 0.20 15.19
CA LYS A 198 12.04 -0.81 15.34
C LYS A 198 12.05 -1.41 16.74
N VAL A 199 11.91 -0.59 17.79
CA VAL A 199 11.80 -1.06 19.18
C VAL A 199 10.55 -1.93 19.35
N GLU A 200 9.39 -1.48 18.87
CA GLU A 200 8.14 -2.25 18.94
C GLU A 200 8.26 -3.60 18.23
N ASN A 201 8.84 -3.64 17.03
CA ASN A 201 9.08 -4.89 16.30
C ASN A 201 10.02 -5.84 17.07
N THR A 202 11.06 -5.31 17.73
CA THR A 202 11.93 -6.16 18.57
C THR A 202 11.19 -6.74 19.76
N MET A 203 10.32 -5.96 20.41
CA MET A 203 9.49 -6.41 21.53
C MET A 203 8.48 -7.49 21.10
N LEU A 204 7.80 -7.27 19.97
CA LEU A 204 6.91 -8.26 19.37
C LEU A 204 7.66 -9.56 19.02
N GLY A 205 8.88 -9.45 18.48
CA GLY A 205 9.73 -10.61 18.20
C GLY A 205 10.08 -11.42 19.46
N VAL A 206 10.29 -10.77 20.60
CA VAL A 206 10.49 -11.44 21.89
C VAL A 206 9.20 -12.14 22.36
N GLU A 207 8.04 -11.48 22.26
CA GLU A 207 6.76 -12.06 22.67
C GLU A 207 6.37 -13.25 21.78
N ILE A 208 6.58 -13.17 20.47
CA ILE A 208 6.39 -14.30 19.54
C ILE A 208 7.26 -15.49 19.96
N LYS A 209 8.54 -15.28 20.28
CA LYS A 209 9.42 -16.36 20.77
C LYS A 209 8.90 -16.98 22.07
N LYS A 210 8.39 -16.17 23.00
CA LYS A 210 7.82 -16.63 24.27
C LYS A 210 6.54 -17.45 24.06
N VAL A 211 5.63 -16.98 23.23
CA VAL A 211 4.39 -17.68 22.88
C VAL A 211 4.70 -18.99 22.15
N LEU A 212 5.65 -18.99 21.21
CA LEU A 212 6.11 -20.21 20.55
C LEU A 212 6.69 -21.20 21.57
N GLY A 213 7.54 -20.74 22.49
CA GLY A 213 8.07 -21.57 23.58
C GLY A 213 6.96 -22.23 24.40
N LYS A 214 5.99 -21.43 24.88
CA LYS A 214 4.82 -21.96 25.61
C LYS A 214 4.01 -22.95 24.77
N ASN A 215 3.77 -22.67 23.49
CA ASN A 215 3.02 -23.55 22.61
C ASN A 215 3.75 -24.89 22.40
N THR A 216 5.08 -24.86 22.23
CA THR A 216 5.88 -26.10 22.18
C THR A 216 5.84 -26.88 23.49
N GLN A 217 5.87 -26.20 24.64
CA GLN A 217 5.75 -26.84 25.94
C GLN A 217 4.37 -27.46 26.14
N LEU A 218 3.29 -26.72 25.87
CA LEU A 218 1.92 -27.23 25.95
C LEU A 218 1.69 -28.41 24.99
N LYS A 219 2.27 -28.39 23.79
CA LYS A 219 2.22 -29.54 22.88
C LYS A 219 2.95 -30.75 23.45
N LYS A 220 4.11 -30.55 24.10
CA LYS A 220 4.83 -31.63 24.80
C LYS A 220 4.05 -32.16 25.99
N GLU A 221 3.39 -31.30 26.77
CA GLU A 221 2.54 -31.71 27.88
C GLU A 221 1.30 -32.47 27.38
N LEU A 222 0.64 -32.00 26.30
CA LEU A 222 -0.50 -32.70 25.69
C LEU A 222 -0.14 -34.08 25.13
N THR A 223 1.06 -34.22 24.56
CA THR A 223 1.55 -35.51 24.05
C THR A 223 2.16 -36.39 25.15
N GLY A 224 2.73 -35.80 26.19
CA GLY A 224 3.43 -36.48 27.29
C GLY A 224 2.56 -36.87 28.48
N THR A 225 1.37 -36.27 28.65
CA THR A 225 0.45 -36.56 29.77
C THR A 225 -0.16 -37.97 29.74
N GLY A 226 0.21 -38.85 28.81
CA GLY A 226 -0.35 -40.19 28.72
C GLY A 226 -1.83 -40.21 28.32
N LEU A 227 -2.54 -39.08 28.42
CA LEU A 227 -3.93 -38.87 28.03
C LEU A 227 -4.18 -39.24 26.57
N SER A 228 -3.25 -38.94 25.65
CA SER A 228 -3.38 -39.40 24.25
C SER A 228 -3.30 -40.93 24.13
N GLY A 229 -2.48 -41.58 24.97
CA GLY A 229 -2.39 -43.03 25.03
C GLY A 229 -3.59 -43.68 25.73
N GLU A 230 -4.07 -43.08 26.81
CA GLU A 230 -5.30 -43.49 27.51
C GLU A 230 -6.53 -43.33 26.63
N LEU A 231 -6.64 -42.23 25.88
CA LEU A 231 -7.73 -41.96 24.96
C LEU A 231 -7.72 -42.94 23.78
N SER A 232 -6.54 -43.34 23.29
CA SER A 232 -6.42 -44.45 22.32
C SER A 232 -6.90 -45.77 22.91
N LYS A 233 -6.43 -46.13 24.12
CA LYS A 233 -6.85 -47.37 24.80
C LYS A 233 -8.36 -47.41 25.06
N LEU A 234 -8.94 -46.30 25.52
CA LEU A 234 -10.39 -46.19 25.78
C LEU A 234 -11.19 -46.30 24.48
N LYS A 235 -10.69 -45.71 23.38
CA LYS A 235 -11.31 -45.82 22.06
C LYS A 235 -11.30 -47.26 21.55
N ASP A 236 -10.18 -47.96 21.71
CA ASP A 236 -10.07 -49.37 21.31
C ASP A 236 -11.01 -50.25 22.15
N GLN A 237 -11.10 -50.02 23.46
CA GLN A 237 -12.05 -50.69 24.35
C GLN A 237 -13.51 -50.43 23.96
N LEU A 238 -13.84 -49.19 23.58
CA LEU A 238 -15.19 -48.83 23.13
C LEU A 238 -15.56 -49.54 21.82
N ILE A 239 -14.64 -49.59 20.86
CA ILE A 239 -14.83 -50.30 19.60
C ILE A 239 -15.06 -51.80 19.87
N GLU A 240 -14.25 -52.40 20.73
CA GLU A 240 -14.38 -53.81 21.10
C GLU A 240 -15.70 -54.11 21.82
N SER A 241 -16.10 -53.25 22.76
CA SER A 241 -17.40 -53.38 23.45
C SER A 241 -18.58 -53.22 22.49
N ASN A 242 -18.50 -52.30 21.52
CA ASN A 242 -19.54 -52.14 20.51
C ASN A 242 -19.64 -53.36 19.59
N LYS A 243 -18.51 -53.94 19.17
CA LYS A 243 -18.49 -55.20 18.41
C LYS A 243 -19.17 -56.33 19.19
N ARG A 244 -18.85 -56.47 20.49
CA ARG A 244 -19.53 -57.46 21.35
C ARG A 244 -21.02 -57.20 21.46
N ASN A 245 -21.45 -55.96 21.69
CA ASN A 245 -22.87 -55.62 21.73
C ASN A 245 -23.56 -55.97 20.41
N THR A 246 -22.96 -55.63 19.26
CA THR A 246 -23.56 -55.99 17.95
C THR A 246 -23.65 -57.51 17.76
N ALA A 247 -22.63 -58.27 18.18
CA ALA A 247 -22.66 -59.73 18.11
C ALA A 247 -23.75 -60.32 19.03
N LEU A 248 -23.85 -59.84 20.27
CA LEU A 248 -24.89 -60.24 21.21
C LEU A 248 -26.29 -59.88 20.71
N TYR A 249 -26.48 -58.71 20.07
CA TYR A 249 -27.77 -58.37 19.44
C TYR A 249 -28.15 -59.35 18.33
N VAL A 250 -27.19 -59.73 17.48
CA VAL A 250 -27.43 -60.75 16.44
C VAL A 250 -27.76 -62.10 17.08
N GLU A 251 -27.03 -62.51 18.12
CA GLU A 251 -27.26 -63.76 18.83
C GLU A 251 -28.65 -63.80 19.48
N VAL A 252 -29.05 -62.74 20.19
CA VAL A 252 -30.40 -62.59 20.76
C VAL A 252 -31.47 -62.70 19.68
N GLU A 253 -31.26 -62.07 18.52
CA GLU A 253 -32.22 -62.14 17.42
C GLU A 253 -32.31 -63.55 16.81
N THR A 254 -31.19 -64.26 16.70
CA THR A 254 -31.19 -65.67 16.25
C THR A 254 -31.89 -66.59 17.25
N LEU A 255 -31.64 -66.40 18.56
CA LEU A 255 -32.29 -67.17 19.62
C LEU A 255 -33.79 -66.89 19.68
N LYS A 256 -34.23 -65.64 19.48
CA LYS A 256 -35.65 -65.30 19.38
C LYS A 256 -36.33 -66.00 18.20
N ARG A 257 -35.68 -66.04 17.03
CA ARG A 257 -36.20 -66.78 15.87
C ARG A 257 -36.28 -68.28 16.14
N ALA A 258 -35.26 -68.86 16.76
CA ALA A 258 -35.26 -70.27 17.14
C ALA A 258 -36.35 -70.60 18.17
N LEU A 259 -36.59 -69.69 19.12
CA LEU A 259 -37.67 -69.84 20.10
C LEU A 259 -39.05 -69.74 19.45
N ALA A 260 -39.25 -68.82 18.50
CA ALA A 260 -40.49 -68.70 17.73
C ALA A 260 -40.73 -69.97 16.90
N ASP A 261 -39.72 -70.47 16.18
CA ASP A 261 -39.83 -71.73 15.42
C ASP A 261 -40.13 -72.93 16.34
N SER A 262 -39.50 -73.01 17.52
CA SER A 262 -39.82 -74.05 18.50
C SER A 262 -41.23 -73.91 19.08
N ARG A 263 -41.74 -72.68 19.20
CA ARG A 263 -43.11 -72.39 19.66
C ARG A 263 -44.13 -72.83 18.61
N ASP A 264 -43.94 -72.44 17.35
CA ASP A 264 -44.81 -72.82 16.23
C ASP A 264 -44.86 -74.34 16.07
N ARG A 265 -43.72 -75.03 16.21
CA ARG A 265 -43.66 -76.50 16.23
C ARG A 265 -44.42 -77.10 17.41
N PHE A 266 -44.36 -76.48 18.59
CA PHE A 266 -45.11 -76.94 19.76
C PHE A 266 -46.60 -76.75 19.58
N ASP A 267 -47.04 -75.60 19.07
CA ASP A 267 -48.45 -75.31 18.81
C ASP A 267 -49.03 -76.29 17.76
N LEU A 268 -48.28 -76.56 16.67
CA LEU A 268 -48.66 -77.58 15.68
C LEU A 268 -48.70 -79.00 16.28
N ALA A 269 -47.74 -79.34 17.14
CA ALA A 269 -47.74 -80.62 17.85
C ALA A 269 -48.94 -80.74 18.81
N ASN A 270 -49.37 -79.65 19.43
CA ASN A 270 -50.54 -79.62 20.31
C ASN A 270 -51.84 -79.75 19.52
N GLU A 271 -52.01 -79.02 18.41
CA GLU A 271 -53.16 -79.16 17.50
C GLU A 271 -53.28 -80.59 16.95
N THR A 272 -52.16 -81.20 16.57
CA THR A 272 -52.15 -82.59 16.10
C THR A 272 -52.47 -83.58 17.21
N ALA A 273 -52.03 -83.33 18.45
CA ALA A 273 -52.41 -84.13 19.61
C ALA A 273 -53.91 -84.04 19.90
N GLU A 274 -54.49 -82.84 19.92
CA GLU A 274 -55.94 -82.62 20.10
C GLU A 274 -56.76 -83.32 19.01
N MET A 275 -56.31 -83.25 17.75
CA MET A 275 -56.96 -83.97 16.64
C MET A 275 -56.91 -85.49 16.82
N VAL A 276 -55.75 -86.04 17.23
CA VAL A 276 -55.59 -87.48 17.49
C VAL A 276 -56.43 -87.92 18.69
N GLU A 277 -56.54 -87.10 19.74
CA GLU A 277 -57.42 -87.35 20.87
C GLU A 277 -58.88 -87.39 20.43
N SER A 278 -59.35 -86.43 19.64
CA SER A 278 -60.72 -86.45 19.09
C SER A 278 -60.97 -87.67 18.19
N GLN A 279 -59.99 -88.07 17.37
CA GLN A 279 -60.09 -89.30 16.57
C GLN A 279 -60.15 -90.56 17.46
N ASN A 280 -59.38 -90.61 18.54
CA ASN A 280 -59.43 -91.71 19.51
C ASN A 280 -60.78 -91.77 20.22
N GLU A 281 -61.36 -90.64 20.62
CA GLU A 281 -62.70 -90.58 21.21
C GLU A 281 -63.76 -91.11 20.23
N GLN A 282 -63.73 -90.68 18.97
CA GLN A 282 -64.64 -91.19 17.93
C GLN A 282 -64.48 -92.69 17.69
N LEU A 283 -63.24 -93.19 17.66
CA LEU A 283 -62.98 -94.62 17.52
C LEU A 283 -63.46 -95.42 18.75
N GLN A 284 -63.29 -94.90 19.96
CA GLN A 284 -63.81 -95.51 21.18
C GLN A 284 -65.35 -95.55 21.19
N GLU A 285 -66.00 -94.48 20.72
CA GLU A 285 -67.46 -94.43 20.57
C GLU A 285 -67.94 -95.44 19.51
N ASN A 286 -67.26 -95.55 18.37
CA ASN A 286 -67.56 -96.56 17.36
C ASN A 286 -67.39 -97.99 17.89
N ILE A 287 -66.34 -98.26 18.68
CA ILE A 287 -66.15 -99.55 19.35
C ILE A 287 -67.31 -99.83 20.33
N ALA A 288 -67.77 -98.83 21.08
CA ALA A 288 -68.90 -98.97 22.00
C ALA A 288 -70.22 -99.27 21.26
N VAL A 289 -70.46 -98.64 20.10
CA VAL A 289 -71.61 -98.92 19.24
C VAL A 289 -71.55 -100.33 18.65
N LEU A 290 -70.41 -100.73 18.06
CA LEU A 290 -70.24 -102.08 17.53
C LEU A 290 -70.40 -103.14 18.62
N ASN A 291 -69.87 -102.90 19.83
CA ASN A 291 -70.03 -103.83 20.95
C ASN A 291 -71.50 -103.98 21.36
N LYS A 292 -72.31 -102.91 21.30
CA LYS A 292 -73.76 -103.01 21.51
C LYS A 292 -74.45 -103.80 20.40
N GLU A 293 -74.05 -103.62 19.14
CA GLU A 293 -74.58 -104.39 18.01
C GLU A 293 -74.26 -105.89 18.14
N VAL A 294 -73.00 -106.23 18.49
CA VAL A 294 -72.59 -107.62 18.79
C VAL A 294 -73.40 -108.21 19.93
N LEU A 295 -73.58 -107.49 21.05
CA LEU A 295 -74.39 -107.95 22.18
C LEU A 295 -75.84 -108.27 21.78
N SER A 296 -76.43 -107.45 20.90
CA SER A 296 -77.79 -107.66 20.39
C SER A 296 -77.91 -108.84 19.42
N MET A 297 -76.87 -109.12 18.63
CA MET A 297 -76.81 -110.31 17.77
C MET A 297 -76.59 -111.59 18.59
N GLU A 298 -75.77 -111.53 19.65
CA GLU A 298 -75.54 -112.66 20.56
C GLU A 298 -76.81 -113.04 21.35
N THR A 299 -77.62 -112.08 21.78
CA THR A 299 -78.90 -112.35 22.47
C THR A 299 -79.99 -112.92 21.55
N ALA A 300 -79.92 -112.65 20.24
CA ALA A 300 -80.87 -113.19 19.27
C ALA A 300 -80.55 -114.64 18.83
N MET A 301 -79.27 -115.05 18.88
CA MET A 301 -78.85 -116.39 18.45
C MET A 301 -78.87 -117.47 19.54
N LEU A 302 -78.96 -117.10 20.83
CA LEU A 302 -78.87 -118.04 21.96
C LEU A 302 -80.22 -118.38 22.65
N GLY A 303 -81.35 -118.03 22.03
CA GLY A 303 -82.70 -118.31 22.58
C GLY A 303 -83.36 -119.62 22.17
N SER A 304 -82.78 -120.37 21.22
CA SER A 304 -83.39 -121.59 20.67
C SER A 304 -82.34 -122.62 20.29
N MET A 305 -81.87 -123.44 21.24
CA MET A 305 -81.34 -124.80 21.03
C MET A 305 -80.99 -125.46 22.38
N ASP A 306 -82.02 -126.01 23.05
CA ASP A 306 -81.83 -127.20 23.89
C ASP A 306 -83.08 -128.11 23.76
N SER A 307 -82.84 -129.39 23.47
CA SER A 307 -83.83 -130.37 23.02
C SER A 307 -83.64 -131.74 23.70
N SER A 308 -84.76 -132.44 23.92
CA SER A 308 -84.97 -133.91 24.05
C SER A 308 -84.61 -134.61 25.40
N CYS A 309 -85.26 -135.71 25.88
CA CYS A 309 -86.44 -136.51 25.50
C CYS A 309 -86.71 -137.65 26.55
N ASN A 310 -87.97 -138.08 26.71
CA ASN A 310 -88.42 -139.26 27.48
C ASN A 310 -88.65 -140.47 26.53
N CYS A 311 -88.02 -141.62 26.80
CA CYS A 311 -88.20 -142.86 26.03
C CYS A 311 -88.45 -144.05 26.97
N SER A 312 -89.64 -144.67 26.93
CA SER A 312 -90.01 -145.79 27.82
C SER A 312 -90.78 -146.96 27.17
N THR A 313 -90.89 -147.04 25.84
CA THR A 313 -91.51 -148.22 25.16
C THR A 313 -90.91 -148.49 23.77
N CYS A 314 -89.59 -148.62 23.69
CA CYS A 314 -88.87 -149.00 22.45
C CYS A 314 -88.19 -150.36 22.63
N ASP A 315 -88.49 -151.32 21.74
CA ASP A 315 -87.99 -152.70 21.77
C ASP A 315 -86.49 -152.87 21.46
N ASP A 316 -85.79 -151.78 21.07
CA ASP A 316 -84.35 -151.77 20.75
C ASP A 316 -83.54 -150.76 21.60
N GLN A 317 -84.02 -150.44 22.80
CA GLN A 317 -83.25 -149.63 23.77
C GLN A 317 -81.93 -150.33 24.15
N ASN A 318 -80.81 -149.61 24.03
CA ASN A 318 -79.45 -150.06 24.42
C ASN A 318 -78.87 -151.25 23.65
N THR A 319 -79.15 -151.36 22.35
CA THR A 319 -78.33 -152.16 21.41
C THR A 319 -77.55 -151.26 20.46
N ASN A 320 -76.47 -151.77 19.85
CA ASN A 320 -75.62 -151.05 18.89
C ASN A 320 -76.33 -150.63 17.57
N ARG A 321 -77.68 -150.68 17.52
CA ARG A 321 -78.51 -150.39 16.35
C ARG A 321 -79.50 -149.23 16.55
N CYS A 322 -79.43 -148.47 17.64
CA CYS A 322 -80.32 -147.33 17.88
C CYS A 322 -79.78 -146.03 17.24
N PRO A 323 -80.45 -145.41 16.23
CA PRO A 323 -79.89 -144.29 15.45
C PRO A 323 -79.94 -142.89 16.09
N GLY A 324 -80.34 -142.73 17.35
CA GLY A 324 -80.30 -141.42 18.00
C GLY A 324 -81.24 -140.36 17.38
N PRO A 325 -81.33 -139.19 18.03
CA PRO A 325 -82.60 -138.74 18.61
C PRO A 325 -83.69 -138.29 17.64
N ASP A 326 -83.39 -138.02 16.37
CA ASP A 326 -84.36 -137.48 15.39
C ASP A 326 -84.46 -138.28 14.08
N LEU A 327 -83.70 -139.36 13.92
CA LEU A 327 -83.58 -140.06 12.62
C LEU A 327 -84.11 -141.50 12.63
N CYS A 328 -84.63 -141.97 13.76
CA CYS A 328 -85.14 -143.34 13.88
C CYS A 328 -86.40 -143.53 13.03
N GLY A 329 -86.28 -144.28 11.92
CA GLY A 329 -87.40 -144.65 11.05
C GLY A 329 -87.82 -143.60 10.01
N GLN A 330 -87.01 -142.56 9.76
CA GLN A 330 -87.34 -141.52 8.77
C GLN A 330 -86.39 -141.49 7.56
N THR A 331 -86.93 -141.20 6.38
CA THR A 331 -86.20 -141.07 5.11
C THR A 331 -85.89 -139.59 4.86
N ILE A 332 -84.60 -139.20 4.82
CA ILE A 332 -84.20 -137.82 4.52
C ILE A 332 -84.23 -137.56 3.00
N LEU A 333 -85.00 -136.55 2.58
CA LEU A 333 -85.01 -136.04 1.21
C LEU A 333 -84.11 -134.80 1.10
N TYR A 334 -83.10 -134.85 0.25
CA TYR A 334 -82.15 -133.76 0.03
C TYR A 334 -82.45 -133.02 -1.29
N VAL A 335 -82.80 -131.73 -1.20
CA VAL A 335 -83.11 -130.89 -2.38
C VAL A 335 -82.29 -129.61 -2.32
N GLY A 336 -81.36 -129.45 -3.26
CA GLY A 336 -80.62 -128.19 -3.50
C GLY A 336 -79.49 -127.91 -2.51
N GLY A 337 -78.25 -128.20 -2.92
CA GLY A 337 -77.05 -127.85 -2.15
C GLY A 337 -75.75 -128.36 -2.80
N LEU A 338 -74.60 -127.95 -2.25
CA LEU A 338 -73.27 -128.26 -2.81
C LEU A 338 -72.97 -129.76 -2.76
N HIS A 339 -72.87 -130.37 -3.93
CA HIS A 339 -72.53 -131.79 -4.16
C HIS A 339 -71.38 -132.31 -3.28
N LYS A 340 -70.38 -131.48 -2.97
CA LYS A 340 -69.18 -131.89 -2.20
C LYS A 340 -69.49 -132.38 -0.77
N MET A 341 -70.69 -132.16 -0.23
CA MET A 341 -71.07 -132.59 1.13
C MET A 341 -71.81 -133.94 1.21
N ILE A 342 -72.18 -134.57 0.08
CA ILE A 342 -72.97 -135.83 0.07
C ILE A 342 -72.30 -136.94 0.89
N SER A 343 -70.97 -137.02 0.90
CA SER A 343 -70.22 -138.01 1.67
C SER A 343 -70.30 -137.80 3.19
N HIS A 344 -70.48 -136.56 3.66
CA HIS A 344 -70.65 -136.26 5.09
C HIS A 344 -72.06 -136.59 5.56
N TYR A 345 -73.08 -136.33 4.74
CA TYR A 345 -74.47 -136.66 5.11
C TYR A 345 -74.71 -138.18 5.19
N LYS A 346 -74.00 -139.00 4.41
CA LYS A 346 -74.05 -140.47 4.56
C LYS A 346 -73.54 -140.96 5.92
N LYS A 347 -72.45 -140.36 6.43
CA LYS A 347 -71.87 -140.72 7.75
C LYS A 347 -72.76 -140.39 8.96
N LEU A 348 -73.81 -139.61 8.76
CA LEU A 348 -74.75 -139.22 9.81
C LEU A 348 -75.93 -140.19 9.94
N VAL A 349 -76.11 -141.12 8.98
CA VAL A 349 -77.28 -142.00 8.88
C VAL A 349 -76.92 -143.48 8.67
N GLU A 350 -75.78 -143.79 8.02
CA GLU A 350 -75.09 -145.09 8.02
C GLU A 350 -74.05 -145.15 9.15
#